data_AF-A0A1B6VXY9-F1
#
_entry.id   AF-A0A1B6VXY9-F1
#
_cell.length_a   1.000
_cell.length_b   1.000
_cell.length_c   1.000
_cell.angle_alpha   90.00
_cell.angle_beta   90.00
_cell.angle_gamma   90.00
#
_symmetry.space_group_name_H-M   'P 1'
#
loop_
_entity.id
_entity.type
_entity.pdbx_description
1 polymer ?
#
loop_
_entity_poly.entity_id
_entity_poly.type
_entity_poly.pdbx_seq_one_letter_code
_entity_poly.pdbx_strand_id
1 'polypeptide(L)'
;MPFTLAHPVAVLPFARCRRVHFPAMVIGSLAPDFVYFLHGRAVPGGHGLTNLLWPNLPLCFALYALYLALWHRTLCNFLPDCLNAAYRLPEHALAADPQNCRQIAAVLFTFVFSALFGMITHLFLDAFTHPTGWFVQHFAPLQQPLLVLPAYKWLQYGGGVFGLGGCLLFALHAARHRPHRSAKTARQKSRF
;
A
#
# COMPACT_ATOMS: atom_id res chain seq x y z
N MET A 1 -6.13 6.21 9.38
CA MET A 1 -6.12 5.13 10.42
C MET A 1 -4.79 5.22 11.18
N PRO A 2 -4.67 4.82 12.46
CA PRO A 2 -3.45 5.08 13.23
C PRO A 2 -2.31 4.14 12.86
N PHE A 3 -2.60 3.10 12.07
CA PHE A 3 -1.65 2.09 11.67
C PHE A 3 -1.45 2.11 10.16
N THR A 4 -0.24 2.46 9.72
CA THR A 4 0.11 2.63 8.32
C THR A 4 -0.20 1.38 7.49
N LEU A 5 0.12 0.18 8.00
CA LEU A 5 -0.10 -1.10 7.29
C LEU A 5 -1.57 -1.49 7.11
N ALA A 6 -2.52 -0.75 7.70
CA ALA A 6 -3.94 -0.96 7.47
C ALA A 6 -4.43 -0.31 6.16
N HIS A 7 -3.79 0.77 5.70
CA HIS A 7 -4.21 1.54 4.53
C HIS A 7 -4.25 0.76 3.20
N PRO A 8 -3.35 -0.21 2.94
CA PRO A 8 -3.41 -1.01 1.73
C PRO A 8 -4.76 -1.74 1.52
N VAL A 9 -5.59 -1.90 2.56
CA VAL A 9 -6.92 -2.50 2.46
C VAL A 9 -7.78 -1.84 1.37
N ALA A 10 -7.63 -0.53 1.17
CA ALA A 10 -8.40 0.24 0.19
C ALA A 10 -8.03 -0.10 -1.26
N VAL A 11 -6.81 -0.60 -1.49
CA VAL A 11 -6.31 -0.90 -2.85
C VAL A 11 -6.35 -2.38 -3.22
N LEU A 12 -6.67 -3.27 -2.26
CA LEU A 12 -6.75 -4.73 -2.50
C LEU A 12 -7.68 -5.15 -3.64
N PRO A 13 -8.85 -4.52 -3.88
CA PRO A 13 -9.72 -4.85 -5.01
C PRO A 13 -9.01 -4.76 -6.37
N PHE A 14 -7.95 -3.96 -6.47
CA PHE A 14 -7.21 -3.74 -7.71
C PHE A 14 -6.03 -4.70 -7.92
N ALA A 15 -5.77 -5.66 -7.00
CA ALA A 15 -4.68 -6.63 -7.10
C ALA A 15 -4.66 -7.49 -8.38
N ARG A 16 -5.81 -7.54 -9.07
CA ARG A 16 -6.01 -8.32 -10.30
C ARG A 16 -6.18 -7.45 -11.54
N CYS A 17 -6.26 -6.14 -11.39
CA CYS A 17 -6.45 -5.24 -12.52
C CYS A 17 -5.17 -5.18 -13.36
N ARG A 18 -5.25 -5.52 -14.65
CA ARG A 18 -4.09 -5.54 -15.56
C ARG A 18 -3.64 -4.15 -16.02
N ARG A 19 -4.39 -3.11 -15.66
CA ARG A 19 -4.13 -1.71 -16.08
C ARG A 19 -3.37 -0.90 -15.04
N VAL A 20 -3.16 -1.46 -13.85
CA VAL A 20 -2.58 -0.75 -12.71
C VAL A 20 -1.37 -1.50 -12.16
N HIS A 21 -0.42 -0.75 -11.63
CA HIS A 21 0.77 -1.29 -11.00
C HIS A 21 0.48 -1.54 -9.52
N PHE A 22 -0.05 -2.72 -9.19
CA PHE A 22 -0.53 -3.04 -7.84
C PHE A 22 0.49 -2.77 -6.71
N PRO A 23 1.77 -3.19 -6.81
CA PRO A 23 2.76 -2.84 -5.79
C PRO A 23 2.95 -1.33 -5.59
N ALA A 24 2.75 -0.53 -6.64
CA ALA A 24 2.87 0.92 -6.54
C ALA A 24 1.68 1.52 -5.77
N MET A 25 0.46 1.02 -5.97
CA MET A 25 -0.69 1.40 -5.13
C MET A 25 -0.46 1.04 -3.66
N VAL A 26 0.06 -0.16 -3.38
CA VAL A 26 0.36 -0.58 -2.01
C VAL A 26 1.40 0.34 -1.38
N ILE A 27 2.55 0.55 -2.03
CA ILE A 27 3.60 1.45 -1.53
C ILE A 27 3.08 2.89 -1.41
N GLY A 28 2.28 3.36 -2.38
CA GLY A 28 1.64 4.66 -2.36
C GLY A 28 0.71 4.86 -1.17
N SER A 29 -0.07 3.83 -0.80
CA SER A 29 -0.95 3.87 0.38
C SER A 29 -0.19 3.88 1.72
N LEU A 30 1.12 3.64 1.71
CA LEU A 30 1.99 3.70 2.89
C LEU A 30 2.86 4.97 2.90
N ALA A 31 3.10 5.57 1.73
CA ALA A 31 4.05 6.66 1.53
C ALA A 31 3.84 7.92 2.39
N PRO A 32 2.62 8.43 2.58
CA PRO A 32 2.38 9.63 3.38
C PRO A 32 2.93 9.55 4.80
N ASP A 33 2.88 8.36 5.40
CA ASP A 33 3.37 8.11 6.76
C ASP A 33 4.88 7.85 6.81
N PHE A 34 5.53 7.41 5.73
CA PHE A 34 6.96 7.08 5.76
C PHE A 34 7.84 8.26 6.15
N VAL A 35 7.40 9.49 5.91
CA VAL A 35 8.10 10.70 6.38
C VAL A 35 8.27 10.69 7.90
N TYR A 36 7.30 10.17 8.66
CA TYR A 36 7.40 10.06 10.11
C TYR A 36 8.47 9.05 10.53
N PHE A 37 8.55 7.91 9.83
CA PHE A 37 9.55 6.89 10.09
C PHE A 37 10.96 7.38 9.77
N LEU A 38 11.13 8.15 8.69
CA LEU A 38 12.42 8.75 8.33
C LEU A 38 12.91 9.78 9.36
N HIS A 39 11.99 10.51 9.99
CA HIS A 39 12.32 11.51 11.01
C HIS A 39 12.29 10.96 12.44
N GLY A 40 11.83 9.71 12.64
CA GLY A 40 11.62 9.10 13.95
C GLY A 40 10.55 9.79 14.82
N ARG A 41 9.76 10.70 14.25
CA ARG A 41 8.73 11.48 14.96
C ARG A 41 7.67 11.99 13.99
N ALA A 42 6.50 12.34 14.53
CA ALA A 42 5.46 13.02 13.76
C ALA A 42 5.97 14.41 13.32
N VAL A 43 6.05 14.65 12.00
CA VAL A 43 6.51 15.91 11.40
C VAL A 43 5.52 16.38 10.34
N PRO A 44 5.30 17.68 10.14
CA PRO A 44 4.56 18.17 8.98
C PRO A 44 5.25 17.74 7.67
N GLY A 45 4.48 17.48 6.60
CA GLY A 45 5.03 17.30 5.24
C GLY A 45 4.81 15.95 4.56
N GLY A 46 3.97 15.06 5.10
CA GLY A 46 3.57 13.82 4.42
C GLY A 46 2.18 13.87 3.75
N HIS A 47 1.30 14.77 4.20
CA HIS A 47 -0.15 14.65 4.02
C HIS A 47 -0.80 15.80 3.21
N GLY A 48 -0.01 16.74 2.70
CA GLY A 48 -0.49 17.78 1.77
C GLY A 48 -0.57 17.29 0.32
N LEU A 49 -1.35 17.99 -0.52
CA LEU A 49 -1.44 17.68 -1.96
C LEU A 49 -0.08 17.82 -2.67
N THR A 50 0.72 18.80 -2.28
CA THR A 50 2.09 18.97 -2.76
C THR A 50 2.99 17.82 -2.30
N ASN A 51 2.69 17.22 -1.14
CA ASN A 51 3.47 16.12 -0.59
C ASN A 51 3.33 14.82 -1.37
N LEU A 52 2.21 14.64 -2.09
CA LEU A 52 2.03 13.54 -3.04
C LEU A 52 3.16 13.49 -4.06
N LEU A 53 3.55 14.64 -4.61
CA LEU A 53 4.65 14.73 -5.56
C LEU A 53 6.01 14.81 -4.86
N TRP A 54 6.12 15.54 -3.75
CA TRP A 54 7.36 15.67 -2.99
C TRP A 54 7.12 15.77 -1.47
N PRO A 55 7.55 14.79 -0.65
CA PRO A 55 8.56 13.77 -0.96
C PRO A 55 8.01 12.39 -1.38
N ASN A 56 6.68 12.18 -1.37
CA ASN A 56 6.11 10.83 -1.37
C ASN A 56 6.36 10.06 -2.68
N LEU A 57 6.24 10.70 -3.85
CA LEU A 57 6.42 10.01 -5.12
C LEU A 57 7.86 9.51 -5.34
N PRO A 58 8.93 10.31 -5.13
CA PRO A 58 10.30 9.80 -5.11
C PRO A 58 10.49 8.65 -4.12
N LEU A 59 9.87 8.76 -2.94
CA LEU A 59 9.96 7.74 -1.92
C LEU A 59 9.31 6.43 -2.37
N CYS A 60 8.18 6.47 -3.09
CA CYS A 60 7.59 5.28 -3.69
C CYS A 60 8.53 4.58 -4.68
N PHE A 61 9.22 5.34 -5.54
CA PHE A 61 10.21 4.77 -6.45
C PHE A 61 11.38 4.14 -5.68
N ALA A 62 11.92 4.83 -4.69
CA ALA A 62 13.02 4.33 -3.87
C ALA A 62 12.65 3.05 -3.13
N LEU A 63 11.48 3.02 -2.48
CA LEU A 63 10.99 1.85 -1.75
C LEU A 63 10.68 0.67 -2.69
N TYR A 64 10.14 0.95 -3.88
CA TYR A 64 9.90 -0.11 -4.85
C TYR A 64 11.21 -0.69 -5.39
N ALA A 65 12.20 0.15 -5.69
CA ALA A 65 13.52 -0.29 -6.10
C ALA A 65 14.20 -1.13 -5.00
N LEU A 66 14.13 -0.68 -3.74
CA LEU A 66 14.66 -1.41 -2.59
C LEU A 66 13.97 -2.77 -2.42
N TYR A 67 12.64 -2.80 -2.56
CA TYR A 67 11.86 -4.02 -2.53
C TYR A 67 12.33 -5.02 -3.59
N LEU A 68 12.51 -4.57 -4.84
CA LEU A 68 12.98 -5.44 -5.92
C LEU A 68 14.41 -5.94 -5.69
N ALA A 69 15.30 -5.07 -5.18
CA ALA A 69 16.70 -5.38 -4.96
C ALA A 69 16.94 -6.35 -3.79
N LEU A 70 16.25 -6.14 -2.66
CA LEU A 70 16.55 -6.84 -1.41
C LEU A 70 15.56 -7.96 -1.07
N TRP A 71 14.28 -7.74 -1.33
CA TRP A 71 13.23 -8.56 -0.71
C TRP A 71 12.44 -9.39 -1.72
N HIS A 72 12.21 -8.93 -2.93
CA HIS A 72 11.30 -9.57 -3.88
C HIS A 72 11.65 -11.06 -4.10
N ARG A 73 12.91 -11.35 -4.46
CA ARG A 73 13.36 -12.74 -4.69
C ARG A 73 13.31 -13.58 -3.43
N THR A 74 13.70 -13.02 -2.28
CA THR A 74 13.73 -13.72 -1.00
C THR A 74 12.32 -14.06 -0.54
N LEU A 75 11.41 -13.08 -0.54
CA LEU A 75 10.01 -13.27 -0.17
C LEU A 75 9.34 -14.29 -1.10
N CYS A 76 9.47 -14.14 -2.42
CA CYS A 76 8.86 -15.09 -3.36
C CYS A 76 9.39 -16.54 -3.20
N ASN A 77 10.65 -16.72 -2.81
CA ASN A 77 11.23 -18.05 -2.65
C ASN A 77 10.97 -18.67 -1.27
N PHE A 78 10.93 -17.87 -0.21
CA PHE A 78 10.94 -18.37 1.17
C PHE A 78 9.65 -18.10 1.96
N LEU A 79 8.71 -17.28 1.47
CA LEU A 79 7.42 -17.17 2.15
C LEU A 79 6.71 -18.54 2.17
N PRO A 80 6.03 -18.89 3.29
CA PRO A 80 5.10 -19.99 3.34
C PRO A 80 4.05 -19.86 2.23
N ASP A 81 3.65 -20.98 1.62
CA ASP A 81 2.73 -20.97 0.48
C ASP A 81 1.35 -20.41 0.86
N CYS A 82 0.99 -20.43 2.15
CA CYS A 82 -0.23 -19.81 2.67
C CYS A 82 -0.21 -18.27 2.66
N LEU A 83 0.96 -17.65 2.50
CA LEU A 83 1.13 -16.18 2.44
C LEU A 83 1.70 -15.72 1.09
N ASN A 84 2.25 -16.64 0.30
CA ASN A 84 2.93 -16.34 -0.95
C ASN A 84 1.93 -16.19 -2.12
N ALA A 85 1.17 -15.09 -2.12
CA ALA A 85 0.19 -14.80 -3.15
C ALA A 85 0.83 -14.25 -4.44
N ALA A 86 0.37 -14.74 -5.59
CA ALA A 86 0.74 -14.17 -6.88
C ALA A 86 -0.10 -12.91 -7.20
N TYR A 87 0.55 -11.75 -7.30
CA TYR A 87 -0.06 -10.55 -7.88
C TYR A 87 0.24 -10.45 -9.38
N ARG A 88 -0.54 -9.65 -10.12
CA ARG A 88 -0.28 -9.38 -11.54
C ARG A 88 0.28 -7.98 -11.71
N LEU A 89 1.35 -7.89 -12.51
CA LEU A 89 1.82 -6.64 -13.05
C LEU A 89 1.11 -6.36 -14.39
N PRO A 90 1.05 -5.08 -14.82
CA PRO A 90 0.57 -4.74 -16.15
C PRO A 90 1.37 -5.45 -17.23
N GLU A 91 0.71 -5.87 -18.31
CA GLU A 91 1.35 -6.60 -19.42
C GLU A 91 2.50 -5.79 -20.04
N HIS A 92 2.31 -4.48 -20.21
CA HIS A 92 3.35 -3.57 -20.71
C HIS A 92 4.54 -3.44 -19.74
N ALA A 93 4.37 -3.69 -18.44
CA ALA A 93 5.47 -3.67 -17.47
C ALA A 93 6.28 -4.97 -17.48
N LEU A 94 5.65 -6.08 -17.83
CA LEU A 94 6.32 -7.39 -17.96
C LEU A 94 7.07 -7.54 -19.28
N ALA A 95 6.56 -6.91 -20.35
CA ALA A 95 7.10 -7.03 -21.71
C ALA A 95 7.87 -5.79 -22.19
N ALA A 96 8.12 -4.81 -21.30
CA ALA A 96 8.83 -3.59 -21.68
C ALA A 96 10.27 -3.90 -22.08
N ASP A 97 10.61 -3.53 -23.31
CA ASP A 97 11.98 -3.44 -23.79
C ASP A 97 12.64 -2.17 -23.20
N PRO A 98 13.75 -2.29 -22.45
CA PRO A 98 14.49 -1.14 -21.93
C PRO A 98 15.03 -0.19 -23.00
N GLN A 99 15.11 -0.60 -24.26
CA GLN A 99 15.55 0.25 -25.37
C GLN A 99 14.39 1.02 -26.00
N ASN A 100 13.14 0.67 -25.67
CA ASN A 100 11.96 1.30 -26.21
C ASN A 100 11.41 2.38 -25.26
N CYS A 101 11.76 3.64 -25.53
CA CYS A 101 11.33 4.79 -24.72
C CYS A 101 9.82 4.87 -24.51
N ARG A 102 9.01 4.48 -25.52
CA ARG A 102 7.54 4.53 -25.41
C ARG A 102 7.01 3.51 -24.40
N GLN A 103 7.60 2.32 -24.38
CA GLN A 103 7.21 1.27 -23.43
C GLN A 103 7.64 1.66 -22.02
N ILE A 104 8.85 2.18 -21.84
CA ILE A 104 9.30 2.71 -20.54
C ILE A 104 8.38 3.81 -20.04
N ALA A 105 8.04 4.78 -20.89
CA ALA A 105 7.13 5.87 -20.53
C ALA A 105 5.77 5.33 -20.07
N ALA A 106 5.23 4.29 -20.72
CA ALA A 106 3.99 3.65 -20.30
C ALA A 106 4.11 3.00 -18.91
N VAL A 107 5.21 2.28 -18.64
CA VAL A 107 5.47 1.67 -17.31
C VAL A 107 5.54 2.73 -16.22
N LEU A 108 6.32 3.79 -16.45
CA LEU A 108 6.48 4.89 -15.50
C LEU A 108 5.15 5.60 -15.28
N PHE A 109 4.40 5.87 -16.33
CA PHE A 109 3.07 6.46 -16.24
C PHE A 109 2.16 5.61 -15.37
N THR A 110 2.02 4.31 -15.68
CA THR A 110 1.17 3.42 -14.88
C THR A 110 1.65 3.30 -13.44
N PHE A 111 2.96 3.29 -13.19
CA PHE A 111 3.52 3.30 -11.84
C PHE A 111 3.13 4.57 -11.07
N VAL A 112 3.36 5.75 -11.64
CA VAL A 112 3.08 7.05 -11.03
C VAL A 112 1.60 7.18 -10.68
N PHE A 113 0.70 6.92 -11.62
CA PHE A 113 -0.74 7.02 -11.38
C PHE A 113 -1.23 6.00 -10.35
N SER A 114 -0.64 4.79 -10.34
CA SER A 114 -0.95 3.78 -9.33
C SER A 114 -0.47 4.21 -7.94
N ALA A 115 0.74 4.75 -7.82
CA ALA A 115 1.28 5.27 -6.56
C ALA A 115 0.44 6.45 -6.03
N LEU A 116 0.13 7.41 -6.88
CA LEU A 116 -0.72 8.55 -6.54
C LEU A 116 -2.11 8.11 -6.09
N PHE A 117 -2.72 7.14 -6.79
CA PHE A 117 -4.00 6.58 -6.37
C PHE A 117 -3.92 5.97 -4.97
N GLY A 118 -2.87 5.18 -4.69
CA GLY A 118 -2.62 4.65 -3.35
C GLY A 118 -2.51 5.75 -2.28
N MET A 119 -1.73 6.81 -2.54
CA MET A 119 -1.60 7.94 -1.62
C MET A 119 -2.94 8.66 -1.40
N ILE A 120 -3.71 8.87 -2.45
CA ILE A 120 -5.04 9.51 -2.34
C ILE A 120 -5.96 8.67 -1.46
N THR A 121 -5.95 7.33 -1.60
CA THR A 121 -6.74 6.47 -0.71
C THR A 121 -6.31 6.61 0.75
N HIS A 122 -5.01 6.77 1.02
CA HIS A 122 -4.50 7.02 2.37
C HIS A 122 -5.03 8.35 2.92
N LEU A 123 -4.82 9.45 2.21
CA LEU A 123 -5.29 10.79 2.61
C LEU A 123 -6.81 10.82 2.81
N PHE A 124 -7.55 10.11 1.94
CA PHE A 124 -9.00 10.01 2.05
C PHE A 124 -9.43 9.32 3.35
N LEU A 125 -8.85 8.16 3.68
CA LEU A 125 -9.13 7.46 4.95
C LEU A 125 -8.74 8.31 6.17
N ASP A 126 -7.65 9.05 6.06
CA ASP A 126 -7.18 9.92 7.13
C ASP A 126 -8.08 11.14 7.36
N ALA A 127 -8.67 11.68 6.29
CA ALA A 127 -9.60 12.78 6.38
C ALA A 127 -10.87 12.45 7.21
N PHE A 128 -11.21 11.16 7.38
CA PHE A 128 -12.29 10.68 8.24
C PHE A 128 -11.86 10.28 9.66
N THR A 129 -10.56 10.08 9.89
CA THR A 129 -10.06 9.42 11.11
C THR A 129 -9.15 10.28 11.97
N HIS A 130 -8.82 11.49 11.52
CA HIS A 130 -7.97 12.43 12.25
C HIS A 130 -8.72 13.72 12.59
N PRO A 131 -8.42 14.35 13.75
CA PRO A 131 -9.09 15.57 14.18
C PRO A 131 -8.88 16.75 13.22
N THR A 132 -7.74 16.76 12.51
CA THR A 132 -7.42 17.74 11.46
C THR A 132 -7.95 17.34 10.07
N GLY A 133 -8.62 16.19 9.96
CA GLY A 133 -9.17 15.69 8.72
C GLY A 133 -10.37 16.50 8.25
N TRP A 134 -10.45 16.76 6.94
CA TRP A 134 -11.50 17.61 6.37
C TRP A 134 -12.90 17.14 6.74
N PHE A 135 -13.20 15.83 6.62
CA PHE A 135 -14.53 15.31 6.96
C PHE A 135 -14.81 15.40 8.45
N VAL A 136 -13.82 15.13 9.31
CA VAL A 136 -14.00 15.29 10.76
C VAL A 136 -14.30 16.73 11.12
N GLN A 137 -13.69 17.71 10.46
CA GLN A 137 -13.93 19.14 10.71
C GLN A 137 -15.29 19.64 10.20
N HIS A 138 -15.81 19.09 9.10
CA HIS A 138 -17.00 19.60 8.42
C HIS A 138 -18.26 18.75 8.64
N PHE A 139 -18.13 17.51 9.12
CA PHE A 139 -19.26 16.62 9.38
C PHE A 139 -19.39 16.38 10.89
N ALA A 140 -20.24 17.19 11.53
CA ALA A 140 -20.40 17.25 12.98
C ALA A 140 -20.60 15.88 13.68
N PRO A 141 -21.34 14.90 13.11
CA PRO A 141 -21.49 13.58 13.74
C PRO A 141 -20.17 12.86 14.03
N LEU A 142 -19.10 13.12 13.27
CA LEU A 142 -17.79 12.49 13.51
C LEU A 142 -17.10 12.98 14.79
N GLN A 143 -17.39 14.21 15.19
CA GLN A 143 -16.85 14.81 16.41
C GLN A 143 -17.67 14.46 17.65
N GLN A 144 -18.91 14.01 17.46
CA GLN A 144 -19.77 13.66 18.59
C GLN A 144 -19.23 12.44 19.34
N PRO A 145 -19.29 12.44 20.68
CA PRO A 145 -18.92 11.28 21.47
C PRO A 145 -19.88 10.12 21.17
N LEU A 146 -19.30 8.96 20.89
CA LEU A 146 -19.98 7.68 20.86
C LEU A 146 -19.41 6.85 22.02
N LEU A 147 -20.22 6.63 23.06
CA LEU A 147 -19.75 6.07 24.34
C LEU A 147 -18.66 6.95 24.98
N VAL A 148 -17.40 6.51 24.94
CA VAL A 148 -16.25 7.12 25.62
C VAL A 148 -15.34 7.94 24.70
N LEU A 149 -15.49 7.81 23.37
CA LEU A 149 -14.63 8.45 22.38
C LEU A 149 -15.45 9.08 21.25
N PRO A 150 -14.97 10.15 20.60
CA PRO A 150 -15.58 10.67 19.38
C PRO A 150 -15.71 9.60 18.30
N ALA A 151 -16.75 9.68 17.47
CA ALA A 151 -16.99 8.72 16.39
C ALA A 151 -15.78 8.56 15.45
N TYR A 152 -15.05 9.64 15.13
CA TYR A 152 -13.83 9.55 14.30
C TYR A 152 -12.72 8.70 14.93
N LYS A 153 -12.63 8.65 16.27
CA LYS A 153 -11.65 7.79 16.98
C LYS A 153 -12.03 6.32 16.89
N TRP A 154 -13.31 6.00 16.94
CA TRP A 154 -13.79 4.64 16.67
C TRP A 154 -13.50 4.23 15.22
N LEU A 155 -13.72 5.11 14.25
CA LEU A 155 -13.33 4.86 12.86
C LEU A 155 -11.81 4.70 12.72
N GLN A 156 -11.02 5.49 13.47
CA GLN A 156 -9.57 5.40 13.49
C GLN A 156 -9.14 4.00 13.95
N TYR A 157 -9.52 3.57 15.16
CA TYR A 157 -9.11 2.27 15.71
C TYR A 157 -9.74 1.09 14.98
N GLY A 158 -11.05 1.14 14.72
CA GLY A 158 -11.77 0.11 13.98
C GLY A 158 -11.20 -0.06 12.58
N GLY A 159 -10.95 1.04 11.87
CA GLY A 159 -10.28 1.03 10.57
C GLY A 159 -8.91 0.35 10.62
N GLY A 160 -8.11 0.62 11.66
CA GLY A 160 -6.83 -0.07 11.86
C GLY A 160 -6.98 -1.59 11.98
N VAL A 161 -7.91 -2.05 12.83
CA VAL A 161 -8.16 -3.49 13.06
C VAL A 161 -8.71 -4.16 11.80
N PHE A 162 -9.77 -3.61 11.21
CA PHE A 162 -10.40 -4.16 10.02
C PHE A 162 -9.49 -4.07 8.78
N GLY A 163 -8.70 -3.00 8.66
CA GLY A 163 -7.75 -2.84 7.58
C GLY A 163 -6.63 -3.87 7.64
N LEU A 164 -6.01 -4.05 8.82
CA LEU A 164 -4.98 -5.07 9.00
C LEU A 164 -5.53 -6.49 8.84
N GLY A 165 -6.69 -6.78 9.45
CA GLY A 165 -7.38 -8.05 9.30
C GLY A 165 -7.75 -8.33 7.84
N GLY A 166 -8.26 -7.32 7.13
CA GLY A 166 -8.59 -7.40 5.70
C GLY A 166 -7.37 -7.68 4.82
N CYS A 167 -6.25 -7.01 5.07
CA CYS A 167 -4.97 -7.30 4.40
C CYS A 167 -4.51 -8.74 4.64
N LEU A 168 -4.57 -9.23 5.88
CA LEU A 168 -4.20 -10.60 6.21
C LEU A 168 -5.12 -11.64 5.55
N LEU A 169 -6.44 -11.46 5.67
CA LEU A 169 -7.43 -12.35 5.06
C LEU A 169 -7.29 -12.36 3.54
N PHE A 170 -7.07 -11.21 2.93
CA PHE A 170 -6.81 -11.12 1.50
C PHE A 170 -5.54 -11.87 1.10
N ALA A 171 -4.43 -11.69 1.85
CA ALA A 171 -3.18 -12.40 1.58
C ALA A 171 -3.37 -13.92 1.66
N LEU A 172 -4.02 -14.41 2.73
CA LEU A 172 -4.33 -15.83 2.91
C LEU A 172 -5.24 -16.38 1.80
N HIS A 173 -6.30 -15.66 1.47
CA HIS A 173 -7.24 -16.05 0.42
C HIS A 173 -6.55 -16.07 -0.95
N ALA A 174 -5.83 -15.02 -1.30
CA ALA A 174 -5.12 -14.91 -2.56
C ALA A 174 -4.03 -15.98 -2.68
N ALA A 175 -3.30 -16.28 -1.61
CA ALA A 175 -2.29 -17.34 -1.60
C ALA A 175 -2.90 -18.74 -1.76
N ARG A 176 -4.05 -19.02 -1.13
CA ARG A 176 -4.77 -20.30 -1.29
C ARG A 176 -5.27 -20.53 -2.71
N HIS A 177 -5.86 -19.51 -3.34
CA HIS A 177 -6.45 -19.67 -4.68
C HIS A 177 -5.47 -19.40 -5.83
N ARG A 178 -4.41 -18.63 -5.57
CA ARG A 178 -3.43 -18.18 -6.56
C ARG A 178 -2.02 -18.14 -5.93
N PRO A 179 -1.48 -19.29 -5.48
CA PRO A 179 -0.15 -19.33 -4.90
C PRO A 179 0.90 -18.93 -5.95
N HIS A 180 1.88 -18.14 -5.53
CA HIS A 180 3.09 -17.96 -6.30
C HIS A 180 3.83 -19.31 -6.35
N ARG A 181 4.22 -19.73 -7.55
CA ARG A 181 4.99 -20.96 -7.73
C ARG A 181 6.43 -20.68 -7.32
N SER A 182 6.74 -20.96 -6.06
CA SER A 182 8.11 -20.86 -5.55
C SER A 182 9.02 -21.87 -6.27
N ALA A 183 10.25 -21.44 -6.56
CA ALA A 183 11.29 -22.35 -7.06
C ALA A 183 11.87 -23.27 -5.96
N LYS A 184 11.52 -23.02 -4.68
CA LYS A 184 12.01 -23.77 -3.52
C LYS A 184 10.91 -24.65 -2.93
N THR A 185 11.28 -25.87 -2.58
CA THR A 185 10.40 -26.82 -1.88
C THR A 185 10.22 -26.43 -0.41
N ALA A 186 9.14 -26.91 0.23
CA ALA A 186 8.89 -26.66 1.66
C ALA A 186 10.08 -27.06 2.57
N ARG A 187 10.76 -28.17 2.25
CA ARG A 187 11.96 -28.63 2.96
C ARG A 187 13.16 -27.70 2.80
N GLN A 188 13.28 -27.02 1.65
CA GLN A 188 14.33 -26.02 1.45
C GLN A 188 14.02 -24.72 2.18
N LYS A 189 12.73 -24.36 2.30
CA LYS A 189 12.30 -23.19 3.06
C LYS A 189 12.57 -23.35 4.56
N SER A 190 12.40 -24.55 5.12
CA SER A 190 12.58 -24.81 6.55
C SER A 190 14.05 -24.88 7.02
N ARG A 191 15.02 -24.68 6.11
CA ARG A 191 16.47 -24.72 6.40
C ARG A 191 17.11 -23.33 6.44
N PHE A 192 16.31 -22.29 6.26
CA PHE A 192 16.68 -20.88 6.28
C PHE A 192 15.98 -20.23 7.47
#